data_AF-A0A2R7K963-F1
#
_entry.id   AF-A0A2R7K963-F1
#
_cell.length_a   1.000
_cell.length_b   1.000
_cell.length_c   1.000
_cell.angle_alpha   90.00
_cell.angle_beta   90.00
_cell.angle_gamma   90.00
#
_symmetry.space_group_name_H-M   'P 1'
#
loop_
_entity.id
_entity.type
_entity.pdbx_description
1 polymer ?
#
loop_
_entity_poly.entity_id
_entity_poly.type
_entity_poly.pdbx_seq_one_letter_code
_entity_poly.pdbx_strand_id
1 'polypeptide(L)'
;MKTIKKTIKKTISKYYAALFAVVLTFSAHAQNSDLQKFSQPGYYEMALGDLTVIALSDGTVPQKLNELLKDAKPGEVKKLLNDHFQTETLECSVNAYLVKSGSKVILIDVGTADAYGPSLGHLTASLEKIGYKPEQIDAILLT
;
A
#
# COMPACT_ATOMS: atom_id res chain seq x y z
N MET A 1 -21.10 75.24 0.73
CA MET A 1 -20.45 74.25 -0.17
C MET A 1 -19.30 73.42 0.45
N LYS A 2 -18.71 73.81 1.60
CA LYS A 2 -17.62 73.03 2.27
C LYS A 2 -18.11 71.85 3.12
N THR A 3 -19.33 71.89 3.66
CA THR A 3 -19.85 70.88 4.60
C THR A 3 -20.27 69.57 3.90
N ILE A 4 -20.83 69.65 2.69
CA ILE A 4 -21.31 68.49 1.92
C ILE A 4 -20.16 67.61 1.43
N LYS A 5 -19.03 68.20 1.00
CA LYS A 5 -17.83 67.45 0.58
C LYS A 5 -17.18 66.65 1.71
N LYS A 6 -17.29 67.11 2.96
CA LYS A 6 -16.73 66.43 4.14
C LYS A 6 -17.54 65.20 4.54
N THR A 7 -18.87 65.27 4.42
CA THR A 7 -19.77 64.13 4.66
C THR A 7 -19.58 63.06 3.59
N ILE A 8 -19.53 63.42 2.30
CA ILE A 8 -19.32 62.47 1.20
C ILE A 8 -17.99 61.73 1.32
N LYS A 9 -16.90 62.43 1.69
CA LYS A 9 -15.57 61.80 1.88
C LYS A 9 -15.56 60.83 3.08
N LYS A 10 -16.33 61.12 4.14
CA LYS A 10 -16.43 60.28 5.35
C LYS A 10 -17.32 59.05 5.15
N THR A 11 -18.35 59.14 4.29
CA THR A 11 -19.19 58.00 3.93
C THR A 11 -18.47 57.06 2.97
N ILE A 12 -17.78 57.60 1.95
CA ILE A 12 -17.01 56.81 0.99
C ILE A 12 -15.84 56.04 1.67
N SER A 13 -15.20 56.63 2.67
CA SER A 13 -14.13 55.97 3.45
C SER A 13 -14.60 54.74 4.24
N LYS A 14 -15.87 54.66 4.64
CA LYS A 14 -16.41 53.50 5.37
C LYS A 14 -16.68 52.30 4.46
N TYR A 15 -17.01 52.56 3.19
CA TYR A 15 -17.27 51.49 2.23
C TYR A 15 -15.98 50.85 1.69
N TYR A 16 -14.87 51.59 1.58
CA TYR A 16 -13.58 50.98 1.22
C TYR A 16 -13.04 50.05 2.32
N ALA A 17 -13.23 50.37 3.59
CA ALA A 17 -12.84 49.50 4.70
C ALA A 17 -13.71 48.22 4.76
N ALA A 18 -15.01 48.32 4.43
CA ALA A 18 -15.89 47.17 4.35
C ALA A 18 -15.59 46.27 3.13
N LEU A 19 -15.20 46.85 1.99
CA LEU A 19 -14.86 46.08 0.79
C LEU A 19 -13.51 45.37 0.91
N PHE A 20 -12.56 45.91 1.69
CA PHE A 20 -11.27 45.26 1.97
C PHE A 20 -11.39 44.09 2.96
N ALA A 21 -12.42 44.07 3.81
CA ALA A 21 -12.62 43.02 4.82
C ALA A 21 -13.29 41.75 4.26
N VAL A 22 -13.97 41.81 3.11
CA VAL A 22 -14.70 40.66 2.54
C VAL A 22 -13.81 39.76 1.67
N VAL A 23 -12.61 40.20 1.29
CA VAL A 23 -11.74 39.45 0.36
C VAL A 23 -10.77 38.50 1.08
N LEU A 24 -10.73 38.48 2.42
CA LEU A 24 -9.73 37.70 3.18
C LEU A 24 -10.21 36.33 3.71
N THR A 25 -11.37 35.82 3.29
CA THR A 25 -11.83 34.48 3.68
C THR A 25 -11.97 33.53 2.51
N PHE A 26 -10.92 33.39 1.71
CA PHE A 26 -10.65 32.10 1.09
C PHE A 26 -9.70 31.34 2.02
N SER A 27 -10.25 30.69 3.04
CA SER A 27 -9.55 29.61 3.71
C SER A 27 -9.32 28.53 2.66
N ALA A 28 -8.10 28.48 2.11
CA ALA A 28 -7.63 27.33 1.36
C ALA A 28 -7.81 26.12 2.28
N HIS A 29 -8.88 25.35 2.05
CA HIS A 29 -8.96 24.01 2.58
C HIS A 29 -7.87 23.25 1.85
N ALA A 30 -6.71 23.12 2.48
CA ALA A 30 -5.78 22.08 2.10
C ALA A 30 -6.58 20.79 2.14
N GLN A 31 -6.83 20.20 0.96
CA GLN A 31 -7.22 18.80 0.92
C GLN A 31 -6.05 18.09 1.59
N ASN A 32 -6.23 17.66 2.85
CA ASN A 32 -5.49 16.52 3.34
C ASN A 32 -5.78 15.44 2.31
N SER A 33 -4.84 15.23 1.40
CA SER A 33 -4.71 13.95 0.75
C SER A 33 -4.35 13.00 1.88
N ASP A 34 -5.34 12.59 2.66
CA ASP A 34 -5.33 11.23 3.18
C ASP A 34 -5.16 10.40 1.92
N LEU A 35 -3.89 10.10 1.60
CA LEU A 35 -3.54 9.10 0.61
C LEU A 35 -4.40 7.92 1.01
N GLN A 36 -5.45 7.64 0.23
CA GLN A 36 -6.30 6.49 0.49
C GLN A 36 -5.32 5.35 0.68
N LYS A 37 -5.27 4.79 1.90
CA LYS A 37 -4.50 3.58 2.14
C LYS A 37 -5.15 2.53 1.26
N PHE A 38 -4.60 2.33 0.08
CA PHE A 38 -5.01 1.27 -0.82
C PHE A 38 -4.71 -0.03 -0.07
N SER A 39 -5.76 -0.65 0.45
CA SER A 39 -5.65 -1.95 1.09
C SER A 39 -5.53 -2.97 -0.02
N GLN A 40 -4.34 -3.55 -0.19
CA GLN A 40 -4.18 -4.71 -1.05
C GLN A 40 -4.86 -5.91 -0.36
N PRO A 41 -5.68 -6.69 -1.07
CA PRO A 41 -6.44 -7.78 -0.47
C PRO A 41 -5.53 -8.86 0.13
N GLY A 42 -4.27 -8.97 -0.30
CA GLY A 42 -3.32 -9.97 0.18
C GLY A 42 -3.51 -11.33 -0.49
N TYR A 43 -4.27 -11.37 -1.60
CA TYR A 43 -4.43 -12.57 -2.41
C TYR A 43 -4.64 -12.23 -3.89
N TYR A 44 -4.41 -13.21 -4.75
CA TYR A 44 -4.71 -13.14 -6.19
C TYR A 44 -5.17 -14.52 -6.69
N GLU A 45 -6.33 -14.57 -7.35
CA GLU A 45 -6.94 -15.80 -7.85
C GLU A 45 -6.75 -15.95 -9.37
N MET A 46 -6.42 -17.17 -9.80
CA MET A 46 -6.21 -17.53 -11.18
C MET A 46 -6.73 -18.95 -11.47
N ALA A 47 -7.35 -19.15 -12.63
CA ALA A 47 -7.66 -20.47 -13.14
C ALA A 47 -6.44 -21.10 -13.84
N LEU A 48 -6.19 -22.39 -13.60
CA LEU A 48 -5.13 -23.17 -14.24
C LEU A 48 -5.70 -24.53 -14.67
N GLY A 49 -6.21 -24.60 -15.91
CA GLY A 49 -6.97 -25.78 -16.35
C GLY A 49 -8.19 -26.01 -15.45
N ASP A 50 -8.29 -27.20 -14.88
CA ASP A 50 -9.36 -27.57 -13.93
C ASP A 50 -9.08 -27.11 -12.48
N LEU A 51 -7.95 -26.43 -12.25
CA LEU A 51 -7.55 -25.94 -10.94
C LEU A 51 -7.94 -24.47 -10.75
N THR A 52 -8.22 -24.11 -9.51
CA THR A 52 -8.15 -22.72 -9.06
C THR A 52 -6.92 -22.56 -8.19
N VAL A 53 -6.05 -21.61 -8.52
CA VAL A 53 -4.86 -21.27 -7.72
C VAL A 53 -5.07 -19.88 -7.13
N ILE A 54 -4.93 -19.76 -5.82
CA ILE A 54 -5.00 -18.49 -5.12
C ILE A 54 -3.65 -18.26 -4.44
N ALA A 55 -2.89 -17.30 -4.96
CA ALA A 55 -1.69 -16.81 -4.28
C ALA A 55 -2.13 -16.05 -3.02
N LEU A 56 -1.51 -16.34 -1.89
CA LEU A 56 -1.76 -15.70 -0.60
C LEU A 56 -0.47 -15.03 -0.14
N SER A 57 -0.53 -13.75 0.21
CA SER A 57 0.62 -13.03 0.74
C SER A 57 0.72 -13.21 2.26
N ASP A 58 1.91 -13.58 2.73
CA ASP A 58 2.29 -13.53 4.14
C ASP A 58 2.85 -12.16 4.53
N GLY A 59 3.20 -11.32 3.54
CA GLY A 59 3.72 -9.97 3.69
C GLY A 59 4.98 -9.73 2.86
N THR A 60 5.75 -8.71 3.23
CA THR A 60 7.06 -8.43 2.63
C THR A 60 8.13 -8.23 3.69
N VAL A 61 9.38 -8.47 3.30
CA VAL A 61 10.55 -8.27 4.17
C VAL A 61 11.67 -7.59 3.39
N PRO A 62 12.31 -6.54 3.94
CA PRO A 62 13.44 -5.89 3.30
C PRO A 62 14.67 -6.81 3.31
N GLN A 63 15.29 -6.99 2.14
CA GLN A 63 16.46 -7.82 1.92
C GLN A 63 17.56 -7.03 1.24
N LYS A 64 18.78 -7.11 1.77
CA LYS A 64 19.97 -6.51 1.16
C LYS A 64 20.64 -7.51 0.24
N LEU A 65 20.23 -7.52 -1.03
CA LEU A 65 20.68 -8.57 -1.97
C LEU A 65 22.19 -8.55 -2.22
N ASN A 66 22.85 -7.39 -2.14
CA ASN A 66 24.31 -7.28 -2.20
C ASN A 66 25.02 -8.07 -1.07
N GLU A 67 24.35 -8.26 0.08
CA GLU A 67 24.88 -9.02 1.20
C GLU A 67 24.50 -10.51 1.11
N LEU A 68 23.43 -10.88 0.40
CA LEU A 68 22.96 -12.27 0.30
C LEU A 68 23.57 -13.03 -0.89
N LEU A 69 23.71 -12.37 -2.04
CA LEU A 69 24.14 -12.99 -3.29
C LEU A 69 25.67 -12.99 -3.39
N LYS A 70 26.30 -14.00 -2.78
CA LYS A 70 27.77 -14.06 -2.59
C LYS A 70 28.59 -14.32 -3.86
N ASP A 71 27.99 -14.98 -4.86
CA ASP A 71 28.71 -15.42 -6.07
C ASP A 71 28.64 -14.39 -7.23
N ALA A 72 28.05 -13.22 -6.98
CA ALA A 72 27.93 -12.17 -7.99
C ALA A 72 29.24 -11.39 -8.19
N LYS A 73 29.47 -10.89 -9.40
CA LYS A 73 30.61 -10.01 -9.68
C LYS A 73 30.44 -8.67 -8.94
N PRO A 74 31.56 -7.99 -8.59
CA PRO A 74 31.49 -6.66 -7.99
C PRO A 74 30.62 -5.70 -8.82
N GLY A 75 29.60 -5.11 -8.19
CA GLY A 75 28.68 -4.15 -8.80
C GLY A 75 27.55 -4.75 -9.66
N GLU A 76 27.53 -6.07 -9.90
CA GLU A 76 26.53 -6.74 -10.73
C GLU A 76 25.12 -6.64 -10.13
N VAL A 77 24.96 -7.00 -8.86
CA VAL A 77 23.66 -6.97 -8.16
C VAL A 77 23.09 -5.55 -8.14
N LYS A 78 23.92 -4.55 -7.79
CA LYS A 78 23.50 -3.13 -7.83
C LYS A 78 23.04 -2.70 -9.22
N LYS A 79 23.78 -3.08 -10.27
CA LYS A 79 23.39 -2.76 -11.65
C LYS A 79 22.03 -3.37 -11.99
N LEU A 80 21.84 -4.67 -11.71
CA LEU A 80 20.58 -5.37 -11.99
C LEU A 80 19.41 -4.76 -11.21
N LEU A 81 19.59 -4.42 -9.94
CA LEU A 81 18.55 -3.76 -9.15
C LEU A 81 18.14 -2.42 -9.79
N ASN A 82 19.12 -1.60 -10.19
CA ASN A 82 18.84 -0.32 -10.84
C ASN A 82 18.13 -0.51 -12.20
N ASP A 83 18.54 -1.48 -13.00
CA ASP A 83 17.91 -1.80 -14.29
C ASP A 83 16.43 -2.20 -14.14
N HIS A 84 16.04 -2.71 -12.96
CA HIS A 84 14.68 -3.10 -12.60
C HIS A 84 13.96 -2.12 -11.67
N PHE A 85 14.47 -0.89 -11.55
CA PHE A 85 13.90 0.19 -10.72
C PHE A 85 13.77 -0.18 -9.23
N GLN A 86 14.67 -1.03 -8.75
CA GLN A 86 14.75 -1.46 -7.35
C GLN A 86 15.84 -0.70 -6.60
N THR A 87 15.70 -0.63 -5.28
CA THR A 87 16.77 -0.12 -4.41
C THR A 87 17.67 -1.25 -3.93
N GLU A 88 18.81 -0.92 -3.30
CA GLU A 88 19.73 -1.91 -2.73
C GLU A 88 19.11 -2.74 -1.60
N THR A 89 18.06 -2.22 -0.95
CA THR A 89 17.20 -2.94 -0.01
C THR A 89 15.89 -3.26 -0.72
N LEU A 90 15.77 -4.47 -1.24
CA LEU A 90 14.61 -4.94 -1.97
C LEU A 90 13.53 -5.44 -0.99
N GLU A 91 12.28 -5.05 -1.19
CA GLU A 91 11.15 -5.70 -0.52
C GLU A 91 10.86 -7.05 -1.17
N CYS A 92 11.22 -8.15 -0.50
CA CYS A 92 10.93 -9.49 -0.95
C CYS A 92 9.56 -9.93 -0.42
N SER A 93 8.68 -10.41 -1.30
CA SER A 93 7.40 -11.00 -0.91
C SER A 93 7.56 -12.41 -0.36
N VAL A 94 6.84 -12.73 0.70
CA VAL A 94 6.63 -14.12 1.15
C VAL A 94 5.20 -14.51 0.79
N ASN A 95 5.05 -15.63 0.09
CA ASN A 95 3.76 -16.08 -0.43
C ASN A 95 3.57 -17.57 -0.16
N ALA A 96 2.31 -17.97 -0.02
CA ALA A 96 1.86 -19.36 -0.09
C ALA A 96 0.80 -19.49 -1.19
N TYR A 97 0.44 -20.72 -1.55
CA TYR A 97 -0.55 -20.96 -2.61
C TYR A 97 -1.63 -21.93 -2.16
N LEU A 98 -2.88 -21.47 -2.23
CA LEU A 98 -4.04 -22.35 -2.08
C LEU A 98 -4.45 -22.89 -3.45
N VAL A 99 -4.47 -24.21 -3.60
CA VAL A 99 -4.84 -24.90 -4.83
C VAL A 99 -6.11 -25.69 -4.60
N LYS A 100 -7.15 -25.38 -5.38
CA LYS A 100 -8.41 -26.13 -5.42
C LYS A 100 -8.35 -27.09 -6.59
N SER A 101 -8.52 -28.37 -6.31
CA SER A 101 -8.51 -29.47 -7.29
C SER A 101 -9.70 -30.39 -7.04
N GLY A 102 -10.81 -30.16 -7.75
CA GLY A 102 -12.06 -30.87 -7.49
C GLY A 102 -12.57 -30.61 -6.08
N SER A 103 -12.68 -31.65 -5.26
CA SER A 103 -13.09 -31.54 -3.85
C SER A 103 -11.94 -31.26 -2.88
N LYS A 104 -10.69 -31.18 -3.36
CA LYS A 104 -9.51 -30.99 -2.53
C LYS A 104 -9.05 -29.54 -2.46
N VAL A 105 -8.67 -29.12 -1.26
CA VAL A 105 -8.10 -27.82 -0.93
C VAL A 105 -6.70 -28.04 -0.38
N ILE A 106 -5.68 -27.70 -1.16
CA ILE A 106 -4.26 -27.96 -0.85
C ILE A 106 -3.58 -26.62 -0.61
N LEU A 107 -2.79 -26.51 0.45
CA LEU A 107 -1.94 -25.34 0.71
C LEU A 107 -0.48 -25.69 0.43
N ILE A 108 0.22 -24.85 -0.34
CA ILE A 108 1.66 -24.95 -0.60
C ILE A 108 2.36 -23.84 0.17
N ASP A 109 3.32 -24.21 1.03
CA ASP A 109 3.96 -23.38 2.06
C ASP A 109 2.98 -22.80 3.10
N VAL A 110 3.53 -22.28 4.21
CA VAL A 110 2.74 -21.85 5.38
C VAL A 110 3.15 -20.48 5.95
N GLY A 111 3.86 -19.67 5.16
CA GLY A 111 4.35 -18.36 5.61
C GLY A 111 5.36 -18.47 6.76
N THR A 112 5.58 -17.39 7.50
CA THR A 112 6.61 -17.36 8.56
C THR A 112 6.07 -17.39 9.99
N ALA A 113 4.76 -17.27 10.18
CA ALA A 113 4.17 -16.96 11.50
C ALA A 113 4.94 -15.79 12.17
N ASP A 114 5.43 -15.95 13.39
CA ASP A 114 6.16 -14.93 14.14
C ASP A 114 7.69 -14.96 13.92
N ALA A 115 8.22 -15.89 13.12
CA ALA A 115 9.65 -16.15 13.04
C ALA A 115 10.49 -15.04 12.36
N TYR A 116 9.88 -14.23 11.49
CA TYR A 116 10.58 -13.20 10.70
C TYR A 116 10.15 -11.75 11.00
N GLY A 117 9.48 -11.56 12.14
CA GLY A 117 9.10 -10.23 12.62
C GLY A 117 7.76 -9.72 12.07
N PRO A 118 7.37 -8.49 12.45
CA PRO A 118 5.98 -8.03 12.35
C PRO A 118 5.51 -7.64 10.94
N SER A 119 6.39 -7.60 9.94
CA SER A 119 6.00 -7.35 8.54
C SER A 119 5.53 -8.60 7.80
N LEU A 120 5.58 -9.75 8.47
CA LEU A 120 5.21 -11.06 7.98
C LEU A 120 4.24 -11.76 8.95
N GLY A 121 3.89 -13.03 8.67
CA GLY A 121 2.93 -13.78 9.48
C GLY A 121 1.47 -13.44 9.18
N HIS A 122 1.19 -12.85 8.01
CA HIS A 122 -0.15 -12.44 7.61
C HIS A 122 -0.91 -13.53 6.83
N LEU A 123 -0.32 -14.70 6.61
CA LEU A 123 -0.93 -15.75 5.77
C LEU A 123 -2.33 -16.17 6.23
N THR A 124 -2.53 -16.41 7.53
CA THR A 124 -3.85 -16.81 8.06
C THR A 124 -4.89 -15.72 7.81
N ALA A 125 -4.54 -14.46 7.99
CA ALA A 125 -5.43 -13.34 7.69
C ALA A 125 -5.74 -13.25 6.19
N SER A 126 -4.76 -13.53 5.33
CA SER A 126 -4.97 -13.60 3.87
C SER A 126 -5.90 -14.76 3.47
N LEU A 127 -5.77 -15.91 4.13
CA LEU A 127 -6.66 -17.08 3.93
C LEU A 127 -8.11 -16.76 4.37
N GLU A 128 -8.29 -16.11 5.52
CA GLU A 128 -9.62 -15.74 6.02
C GLU A 128 -10.33 -14.74 5.09
N LYS A 129 -9.59 -13.83 4.46
CA LYS A 129 -10.15 -12.86 3.49
C LYS A 129 -10.75 -13.51 2.25
N ILE A 130 -10.32 -14.72 1.89
CA ILE A 130 -10.90 -15.51 0.79
C ILE A 130 -11.96 -16.51 1.28
N GLY A 131 -12.37 -16.41 2.55
CA GLY A 131 -13.45 -17.22 3.12
C GLY A 131 -13.03 -18.64 3.52
N TYR A 132 -11.72 -18.91 3.60
CA TYR A 132 -11.20 -20.20 4.05
C TYR A 132 -10.69 -20.12 5.48
N LYS A 133 -10.89 -21.20 6.24
CA LYS A 133 -10.28 -21.42 7.55
C LYS A 133 -9.20 -22.51 7.47
N PRO A 134 -8.20 -22.51 8.35
CA PRO A 134 -7.16 -23.54 8.38
C PRO A 134 -7.70 -24.97 8.45
N GLU A 135 -8.83 -25.20 9.13
CA GLU A 135 -9.44 -26.54 9.27
C GLU A 135 -10.04 -27.08 7.96
N GLN A 136 -10.18 -26.25 6.92
CA GLN A 136 -10.68 -26.64 5.61
C GLN A 136 -9.58 -27.09 4.65
N ILE A 137 -8.31 -27.05 5.07
CA ILE A 137 -7.17 -27.47 4.26
C ILE A 137 -7.01 -28.99 4.36
N ASP A 138 -7.12 -29.68 3.22
CA ASP A 138 -6.98 -31.15 3.14
C ASP A 138 -5.52 -31.61 3.26
N ALA A 139 -4.58 -30.81 2.74
CA ALA A 139 -3.16 -31.16 2.70
C ALA A 139 -2.28 -29.91 2.67
N ILE A 140 -1.10 -30.03 3.26
CA ILE A 140 -0.04 -29.01 3.22
C ILE A 140 1.19 -29.60 2.54
N LEU A 141 1.72 -28.90 1.54
CA LEU A 141 2.96 -29.25 0.86
C LEU A 141 4.02 -28.20 1.21
N LEU A 142 5.18 -28.63 1.71
CA LEU A 142 6.30 -27.75 2.07
C LEU A 142 7.42 -27.89 1.03
N THR A 143 8.06 -26.77 0.67
CA THR A 143 9.14 -26.70 -0.33
C THR A 143 10.55 -26.81 0.25
#